data_AF-A0A1B8FAK1-F1
#
_entry.id   AF-A0A1B8FAK1-F1
#
_cell.length_a   1.000
_cell.length_b   1.000
_cell.length_c   1.000
_cell.angle_alpha   90.00
_cell.angle_beta   90.00
_cell.angle_gamma   90.00
#
_symmetry.space_group_name_H-M   'P 1'
#
loop_
_entity.id
_entity.type
_entity.pdbx_description
1 polymer ?
#
loop_
_entity_poly.entity_id
_entity_poly.type
_entity_poly.pdbx_seq_one_letter_code
_entity_poly.pdbx_strand_id
1 'polypeptide(L)'
;MSSTPKQDGPDDVSTVAPSASHTTLDSISQTLYIVVNRGDPIDSYSMRHTSFWVKFSDGRNLLSHVCGAASFFEFEERWNEAHPQEGKFFERIIFVMTMRTAVDDMTIRNTLRQTPVNNKERSWNCQTWIGDGLKRLQDAKLLREANTVSAADQMVDVLLEAPDEE
;
A
#
# COMPACT_ATOMS: atom_id res chain seq x y z
N MET A 1 72.55 -38.80 -25.60
CA MET A 1 72.38 -39.44 -24.27
C MET A 1 72.55 -38.34 -23.25
N SER A 2 71.49 -37.56 -23.01
CA SER A 2 70.55 -37.72 -21.90
C SER A 2 71.15 -37.23 -20.58
N SER A 3 70.70 -36.06 -20.11
CA SER A 3 69.90 -35.91 -18.88
C SER A 3 69.97 -34.48 -18.33
N THR A 4 68.81 -33.85 -18.33
CA THR A 4 68.45 -32.56 -17.71
C THR A 4 68.34 -32.69 -16.19
N PRO A 5 68.59 -31.64 -15.39
CA PRO A 5 68.07 -31.54 -14.04
C PRO A 5 66.96 -30.48 -13.93
N LYS A 6 65.75 -30.98 -13.62
CA LYS A 6 64.88 -30.61 -12.50
C LYS A 6 64.49 -29.13 -12.29
N GLN A 7 63.26 -28.80 -12.67
CA GLN A 7 62.48 -27.66 -12.15
C GLN A 7 61.79 -28.06 -10.84
N ASP A 8 61.82 -27.18 -9.84
CA ASP A 8 61.01 -27.27 -8.61
C ASP A 8 60.52 -25.86 -8.21
N GLY A 9 59.19 -25.69 -8.12
CA GLY A 9 58.48 -24.71 -7.28
C GLY A 9 57.94 -23.42 -7.94
N PRO A 10 56.89 -22.81 -7.36
CA PRO A 10 55.54 -23.37 -7.18
C PRO A 10 54.46 -22.52 -7.88
N ASP A 11 53.34 -23.16 -8.23
CA ASP A 11 52.14 -22.53 -8.77
C ASP A 11 51.53 -21.54 -7.77
N ASP A 12 51.58 -20.25 -8.12
CA ASP A 12 50.80 -19.20 -7.47
C ASP A 12 49.34 -19.33 -7.91
N VAL A 13 48.58 -20.16 -7.20
CA VAL A 13 47.13 -20.21 -7.32
C VAL A 13 46.58 -18.97 -6.62
N SER A 14 46.52 -17.88 -7.37
CA SER A 14 45.77 -16.68 -7.03
C SER A 14 44.29 -17.06 -6.93
N THR A 15 43.90 -17.47 -5.71
CA THR A 15 42.51 -17.73 -5.34
C THR A 15 41.84 -16.36 -5.22
N VAL A 16 41.34 -15.86 -6.34
CA VAL A 16 40.42 -14.73 -6.36
C VAL A 16 39.15 -15.21 -5.65
N ALA A 17 39.03 -14.85 -4.37
CA ALA A 17 37.77 -15.01 -3.65
C ALA A 17 36.67 -14.28 -4.44
N PRO A 18 35.50 -14.90 -4.68
CA PRO A 18 34.39 -14.15 -5.26
C PRO A 18 34.03 -13.07 -4.26
N SER A 19 34.27 -11.81 -4.64
CA SER A 19 33.74 -10.66 -3.95
C SER A 19 32.23 -10.84 -3.93
N ALA A 20 31.69 -11.25 -2.78
CA ALA A 20 30.27 -11.26 -2.55
C ALA A 20 29.83 -9.80 -2.66
N SER A 21 29.39 -9.41 -3.85
CA SER A 21 28.57 -8.23 -4.06
C SER A 21 27.35 -8.44 -3.18
N HIS A 22 27.41 -7.94 -1.95
CA HIS A 22 26.24 -7.66 -1.15
C HIS A 22 25.47 -6.62 -1.95
N THR A 23 24.55 -7.08 -2.80
CA THR A 23 23.49 -6.24 -3.32
C THR A 23 22.74 -5.77 -2.09
N THR A 24 23.07 -4.57 -1.61
CA THR A 24 22.17 -3.84 -0.72
C THR A 24 20.85 -3.79 -1.46
N LEU A 25 19.85 -4.55 -1.01
CA LEU A 25 18.50 -4.39 -1.51
C LEU A 25 18.17 -2.91 -1.33
N ASP A 26 18.01 -2.21 -2.44
CA ASP A 26 17.56 -0.83 -2.42
C ASP A 26 16.26 -0.81 -1.60
N SER A 27 16.29 -0.05 -0.51
CA SER A 27 15.16 0.05 0.40
C SER A 27 14.40 1.32 0.09
N ILE A 28 13.09 1.22 -0.09
CA ILE A 28 12.19 2.37 -0.22
C ILE A 28 11.29 2.45 1.00
N SER A 29 10.63 3.59 1.18
CA SER A 29 9.51 3.69 2.13
C SER A 29 8.19 3.66 1.40
N GLN A 30 7.23 2.92 1.94
CA GLN A 30 5.82 2.96 1.55
C GLN A 30 5.03 3.64 2.66
N THR A 31 4.24 4.64 2.31
CA THR A 31 3.33 5.30 3.25
C THR A 31 1.89 5.08 2.82
N LEU A 32 1.09 4.49 3.70
CA LEU A 32 -0.32 4.23 3.49
C LEU A 32 -1.16 5.34 4.11
N TYR A 33 -2.15 5.79 3.34
CA TYR A 33 -3.15 6.76 3.74
C TYR A 33 -4.54 6.26 3.41
N ILE A 34 -5.55 6.77 4.13
CA ILE A 34 -6.94 6.75 3.70
C ILE A 34 -7.25 8.12 3.10
N VAL A 35 -7.92 8.13 1.96
CA VAL A 35 -8.41 9.35 1.31
C VAL A 35 -9.92 9.33 1.39
N VAL A 36 -10.49 10.43 1.88
CA VAL A 36 -11.92 10.70 1.87
C VAL A 36 -12.18 11.81 0.85
N ASN A 37 -13.13 11.55 -0.05
CA ASN A 37 -13.64 12.54 -1.00
C ASN A 37 -15.12 12.81 -0.69
N ARG A 38 -15.54 14.06 -0.86
CA ARG A 38 -16.93 14.48 -0.81
C ARG A 38 -17.78 13.69 -1.80
N GLY A 39 -19.02 13.43 -1.41
CA GLY A 39 -20.01 12.85 -2.32
C GLY A 39 -20.39 13.83 -3.43
N ASP A 40 -20.73 13.30 -4.61
CA ASP A 40 -21.23 14.05 -5.76
C ASP A 40 -22.41 13.27 -6.37
N PRO A 41 -23.59 13.89 -6.58
CA PRO A 41 -23.92 15.31 -6.41
C PRO A 41 -24.24 15.75 -4.98
N ILE A 42 -24.41 14.80 -4.05
CA ILE A 42 -24.78 15.07 -2.65
C ILE A 42 -23.60 14.65 -1.77
N ASP A 43 -23.08 15.57 -0.97
CA ASP A 43 -22.10 15.27 0.06
C ASP A 43 -22.83 14.93 1.36
N SER A 44 -22.82 13.66 1.73
CA SER A 44 -23.38 13.14 2.97
C SER A 44 -22.51 12.02 3.53
N TYR A 45 -22.76 11.63 4.77
CA TYR A 45 -22.01 10.55 5.45
C TYR A 45 -21.89 9.31 4.55
N SER A 46 -22.99 8.85 3.95
CA SER A 46 -23.02 7.60 3.18
C SER A 46 -22.51 7.75 1.74
N MET A 47 -22.49 8.99 1.23
CA MET A 47 -22.11 9.31 -0.16
C MET A 47 -20.63 9.70 -0.29
N ARG A 48 -19.93 9.98 0.83
CA ARG A 48 -18.48 10.19 0.82
C ARG A 48 -17.74 8.95 0.36
N HIS A 49 -16.90 9.13 -0.65
CA HIS A 49 -16.10 8.05 -1.23
C HIS A 49 -14.77 7.90 -0.51
N THR A 50 -14.43 6.67 -0.14
CA THR A 50 -13.20 6.36 0.58
C THR A 50 -12.30 5.42 -0.21
N SER A 51 -10.99 5.60 -0.05
CA SER A 51 -9.97 4.86 -0.80
C SER A 51 -8.67 4.76 -0.02
N PHE A 52 -7.85 3.76 -0.32
CA PHE A 52 -6.46 3.71 0.13
C PHE A 52 -5.55 4.37 -0.88
N TRP A 53 -4.55 5.10 -0.37
CA TRP A 53 -3.48 5.69 -1.16
C TRP A 53 -2.13 5.23 -0.62
N VAL A 54 -1.31 4.62 -1.47
CA VAL A 54 0.07 4.24 -1.13
C VAL A 54 1.02 5.16 -1.87
N LYS A 55 1.88 5.86 -1.11
CA LYS A 55 2.98 6.65 -1.64
C LYS A 55 4.29 5.91 -1.47
N PHE A 56 5.00 5.69 -2.56
CA PHE A 56 6.34 5.09 -2.57
C PHE A 56 7.39 6.22 -2.60
N SER A 57 8.52 6.04 -1.91
CA SER A 57 9.58 7.07 -1.88
C SER A 57 10.32 7.26 -3.20
N ASP A 58 10.15 6.35 -4.15
CA ASP A 58 10.68 6.45 -5.53
C ASP A 58 9.79 7.31 -6.45
N GLY A 59 8.72 7.90 -5.91
CA GLY A 59 7.80 8.79 -6.63
C GLY A 59 6.55 8.10 -7.17
N ARG A 60 6.50 6.76 -7.16
CA ARG A 60 5.27 6.03 -7.55
C ARG A 60 4.16 6.23 -6.53
N ASN A 61 2.93 6.02 -6.98
CA ASN A 61 1.78 5.91 -6.09
C ASN A 61 0.76 4.89 -6.60
N LEU A 62 -0.10 4.44 -5.69
CA LEU A 62 -1.18 3.52 -5.97
C LEU A 62 -2.44 3.96 -5.22
N LEU A 63 -3.52 4.15 -5.97
CA LEU A 63 -4.88 4.28 -5.44
C LEU A 63 -5.55 2.90 -5.49
N SER A 64 -6.14 2.46 -4.38
CA SER A 64 -6.95 1.24 -4.30
C SER A 64 -8.29 1.57 -3.68
N HIS A 65 -9.38 1.21 -4.35
CA HIS A 65 -10.73 1.54 -3.90
C HIS A 65 -11.75 0.56 -4.45
N VAL A 66 -12.96 0.63 -3.93
CA VAL A 66 -14.11 -0.05 -4.50
C VAL A 66 -15.10 0.97 -5.07
N CYS A 67 -15.57 0.72 -6.28
CA CYS A 67 -16.50 1.56 -7.02
C CYS A 67 -17.78 0.80 -7.32
N GLY A 68 -18.84 1.52 -7.68
CA GLY A 68 -20.11 0.93 -8.07
C GLY A 68 -21.22 1.30 -7.10
N ALA A 69 -22.25 0.46 -7.05
CA ALA A 69 -23.42 0.67 -6.21
C ALA A 69 -23.66 -0.57 -5.35
N ALA A 70 -24.57 -0.44 -4.37
CA ALA A 70 -24.97 -1.55 -3.51
C ALA A 70 -25.24 -2.83 -4.32
N SER A 71 -24.61 -3.93 -3.91
CA SER A 71 -24.62 -5.25 -4.58
C SER A 71 -23.90 -5.37 -5.92
N PHE A 72 -23.26 -4.31 -6.42
CA PHE A 72 -22.50 -4.28 -7.68
C PHE A 72 -21.19 -3.51 -7.52
N PHE A 73 -20.53 -3.65 -6.37
CA PHE A 73 -19.21 -3.09 -6.16
C PHE A 73 -18.12 -3.90 -6.87
N GLU A 74 -17.11 -3.21 -7.35
CA GLU A 74 -15.91 -3.75 -7.97
C GLU A 74 -14.67 -3.10 -7.37
N PHE A 75 -13.60 -3.88 -7.23
CA PHE A 75 -12.31 -3.39 -6.78
C PHE A 75 -11.51 -2.84 -7.95
N GLU A 76 -10.94 -1.65 -7.78
CA GLU A 76 -10.10 -0.97 -8.76
C GLU A 76 -8.74 -0.56 -8.17
N GLU A 77 -7.71 -0.60 -9.01
CA GLU A 77 -6.37 -0.08 -8.73
C GLU A 77 -5.94 0.88 -9.83
N ARG A 78 -5.34 2.01 -9.43
CA ARG A 78 -4.81 3.00 -10.37
C ARG A 78 -3.41 3.43 -9.94
N TRP A 79 -2.48 3.40 -10.88
CA TRP A 79 -1.06 3.68 -10.62
C TRP A 79 -0.68 5.06 -11.14
N ASN A 80 0.17 5.75 -10.38
CA ASN A 80 0.75 7.04 -10.76
C ASN A 80 -0.31 8.11 -11.05
N GLU A 81 -1.37 8.13 -10.24
CA GLU A 81 -2.41 9.14 -10.28
C GLU A 81 -1.88 10.48 -9.75
N ALA A 82 -2.59 11.57 -10.05
CA ALA A 82 -2.36 12.86 -9.41
C ALA A 82 -2.55 12.76 -7.88
N HIS A 83 -1.94 13.68 -7.13
CA HIS A 83 -2.08 13.66 -5.68
C HIS A 83 -3.56 13.86 -5.28
N PRO A 84 -4.10 13.08 -4.33
CA PRO A 84 -5.50 13.18 -3.95
C PRO A 84 -5.93 14.60 -3.55
N GLN A 85 -5.02 15.35 -2.94
CA GLN A 85 -5.24 16.74 -2.50
C GLN A 85 -5.50 17.73 -3.65
N GLU A 86 -5.15 17.36 -4.88
CA GLU A 86 -5.39 18.16 -6.08
C GLU A 86 -6.79 17.88 -6.68
N GLY A 87 -7.49 16.86 -6.17
CA GLY A 87 -8.81 16.47 -6.64
C GLY A 87 -9.91 17.45 -6.23
N LYS A 88 -10.84 17.74 -7.14
CA LYS A 88 -11.99 18.65 -6.92
C LYS A 88 -12.82 18.30 -5.68
N PHE A 89 -12.99 17.00 -5.42
CA PHE A 89 -13.81 16.48 -4.33
C PHE A 89 -13.00 16.06 -3.11
N PHE A 90 -11.70 16.37 -3.07
CA PHE A 90 -10.87 16.06 -1.93
C PHE A 90 -11.42 16.66 -0.64
N GLU A 91 -11.55 15.83 0.40
CA GLU A 91 -11.98 16.25 1.73
C GLU A 91 -10.83 16.11 2.73
N ARG A 92 -10.30 14.89 2.89
CA ARG A 92 -9.20 14.63 3.83
C ARG A 92 -8.31 13.48 3.39
N ILE A 93 -7.04 13.55 3.80
CA ILE A 93 -6.10 12.44 3.75
C ILE A 93 -5.66 12.12 5.18
N ILE A 94 -5.80 10.85 5.56
CA ILE A 94 -5.54 10.35 6.91
C ILE A 94 -4.33 9.44 6.85
N PHE A 95 -3.32 9.73 7.65
CA PHE A 95 -2.14 8.89 7.76
C PHE A 95 -2.45 7.59 8.49
N VAL A 96 -1.99 6.46 7.94
CA VAL A 96 -2.13 5.13 8.58
C VAL A 96 -0.79 4.62 9.10
N MET A 97 0.22 4.54 8.21
CA MET A 97 1.54 4.05 8.57
C MET A 97 2.59 4.37 7.49
N THR A 98 3.87 4.39 7.88
CA THR A 98 5.02 4.31 6.98
C THR A 98 5.86 3.10 7.35
N MET A 99 6.33 2.34 6.35
CA MET A 99 7.28 1.25 6.54
C MET A 99 8.40 1.31 5.51
N ARG A 100 9.58 0.80 5.88
CA ARG A 100 10.67 0.54 4.95
C ARG A 100 10.55 -0.87 4.40
N THR A 101 10.69 -1.01 3.09
CA THR A 101 10.57 -2.27 2.38
C THR A 101 11.63 -2.36 1.28
N ALA A 102 11.79 -3.53 0.67
CA ALA A 102 12.48 -3.63 -0.61
C ALA A 102 11.71 -2.84 -1.70
N VAL A 103 12.40 -2.43 -2.77
CA VAL A 103 11.82 -1.70 -3.92
C VAL A 103 10.64 -2.44 -4.57
N ASP A 104 10.70 -3.77 -4.58
CA ASP A 104 9.72 -4.67 -5.20
C ASP A 104 8.71 -5.25 -4.21
N ASP A 105 8.76 -4.84 -2.94
CA ASP A 105 7.81 -5.29 -1.94
C ASP A 105 6.41 -4.74 -2.25
N MET A 106 5.50 -5.66 -2.60
CA MET A 106 4.11 -5.35 -2.92
C MET A 106 3.16 -5.84 -1.84
N THR A 107 3.64 -6.09 -0.62
CA THR A 107 2.86 -6.74 0.44
C THR A 107 1.63 -5.92 0.83
N ILE A 108 1.76 -4.60 1.05
CA ILE A 108 0.60 -3.73 1.35
C ILE A 108 -0.46 -3.85 0.25
N ARG A 109 -0.07 -3.64 -1.01
CA ARG A 109 -0.97 -3.75 -2.16
C ARG A 109 -1.64 -5.12 -2.21
N ASN A 110 -0.86 -6.19 -2.12
CA ASN A 110 -1.37 -7.55 -2.23
C ASN A 110 -2.38 -7.86 -1.13
N THR A 111 -2.14 -7.40 0.10
CA THR A 111 -3.10 -7.52 1.20
C THR A 111 -4.39 -6.76 0.91
N LEU A 112 -4.30 -5.51 0.44
CA LEU A 112 -5.47 -4.69 0.09
C LEU A 112 -6.28 -5.29 -1.07
N ARG A 113 -5.61 -5.73 -2.13
CA ARG A 113 -6.23 -6.39 -3.30
C ARG A 113 -6.96 -7.69 -2.94
N GLN A 114 -6.54 -8.37 -1.88
CA GLN A 114 -7.20 -9.58 -1.38
C GLN A 114 -8.36 -9.28 -0.43
N THR A 115 -8.65 -8.01 -0.15
CA THR A 115 -9.81 -7.61 0.67
C THR A 115 -11.09 -7.94 -0.11
N PRO A 116 -11.96 -8.82 0.42
CA PRO A 116 -13.17 -9.22 -0.28
C PRO A 116 -14.10 -8.03 -0.52
N VAL A 117 -14.77 -8.05 -1.67
CA VAL A 117 -15.89 -7.15 -1.98
C VAL A 117 -17.19 -7.86 -1.62
N ASN A 118 -17.94 -7.32 -0.66
CA ASN A 118 -19.18 -7.94 -0.19
C ASN A 118 -20.40 -7.33 -0.88
N ASN A 119 -20.80 -7.94 -1.99
CA ASN A 119 -22.00 -7.56 -2.73
C ASN A 119 -23.31 -8.18 -2.19
N LYS A 120 -23.25 -8.93 -1.08
CA LYS A 120 -24.43 -9.58 -0.49
C LYS A 120 -25.14 -8.69 0.53
N GLU A 121 -24.38 -7.87 1.25
CA GLU A 121 -24.90 -6.98 2.29
C GLU A 121 -25.19 -5.60 1.71
N ARG A 122 -26.43 -5.12 1.86
CA ARG A 122 -26.85 -3.81 1.32
C ARG A 122 -26.17 -2.62 2.00
N SER A 123 -25.77 -2.78 3.26
CA SER A 123 -25.07 -1.75 4.04
C SER A 123 -23.57 -1.69 3.75
N TRP A 124 -23.02 -2.70 3.08
CA TRP A 124 -21.60 -2.73 2.76
C TRP A 124 -21.29 -1.76 1.62
N ASN A 125 -20.24 -0.96 1.77
CA ASN A 125 -19.82 0.04 0.80
C ASN A 125 -18.29 0.26 0.84
N CYS A 126 -17.80 1.31 0.17
CA CYS A 126 -16.37 1.65 0.18
C CYS A 126 -15.80 1.94 1.57
N GLN A 127 -16.59 2.53 2.47
CA GLN A 127 -16.19 2.83 3.85
C GLN A 127 -16.00 1.54 4.65
N THR A 128 -16.90 0.56 4.47
CA THR A 128 -16.74 -0.78 5.05
C THR A 128 -15.50 -1.49 4.51
N TRP A 129 -15.24 -1.38 3.21
CA TRP A 129 -14.05 -1.96 2.58
C TRP A 129 -12.74 -1.42 3.16
N ILE A 130 -12.66 -0.13 3.52
CA ILE A 130 -11.51 0.43 4.23
C ILE A 130 -11.31 -0.26 5.59
N GLY A 131 -12.38 -0.42 6.37
CA GLY A 131 -12.33 -1.15 7.63
C GLY A 131 -11.82 -2.58 7.46
N ASP A 132 -12.36 -3.31 6.49
CA ASP A 132 -11.93 -4.67 6.15
C ASP A 132 -10.46 -4.72 5.74
N GLY A 133 -9.99 -3.76 4.94
CA GLY A 133 -8.61 -3.64 4.50
C GLY A 133 -7.64 -3.36 5.65
N LEU A 134 -7.98 -2.42 6.55
CA LEU A 134 -7.20 -2.15 7.75
C LEU A 134 -7.09 -3.38 8.65
N LYS A 135 -8.19 -4.13 8.80
CA LYS A 135 -8.21 -5.37 9.56
C LYS A 135 -7.30 -6.43 8.96
N ARG A 136 -7.30 -6.59 7.64
CA ARG A 136 -6.38 -7.52 6.94
C ARG A 136 -4.92 -7.13 7.08
N LEU A 137 -4.59 -5.84 7.02
CA LEU A 137 -3.23 -5.35 7.28
C LEU A 137 -2.78 -5.65 8.72
N GLN A 138 -3.70 -5.54 9.68
CA GLN A 138 -3.45 -5.93 11.07
C GLN A 138 -3.19 -7.43 11.19
N ASP A 139 -4.04 -8.26 10.59
CA ASP A 139 -3.91 -9.72 10.64
C ASP A 139 -2.64 -10.23 9.93
N ALA A 140 -2.20 -9.52 8.89
CA ALA A 140 -0.91 -9.73 8.21
C ALA A 140 0.30 -9.20 9.02
N LYS A 141 0.09 -8.62 10.21
CA LYS A 141 1.11 -8.02 11.07
C LYS A 141 1.87 -6.85 10.43
N LEU A 142 1.27 -6.21 9.43
CA LEU A 142 1.82 -5.01 8.77
C LEU A 142 1.43 -3.74 9.54
N LEU A 143 0.27 -3.76 10.17
CA LEU A 143 -0.29 -2.66 10.92
C LEU A 143 -0.51 -3.07 12.38
N ARG A 144 -0.19 -2.18 13.33
CA ARG A 144 -0.50 -2.39 14.75
C ARG A 144 -1.96 -2.06 15.00
N GLU A 145 -2.57 -2.74 15.97
CA GLU A 145 -3.95 -2.50 16.38
C GLU A 145 -4.25 -1.04 16.69
N ALA A 146 -3.36 -0.37 17.43
CA ALA A 146 -3.51 1.05 17.76
C ALA A 146 -3.60 1.95 16.51
N ASN A 147 -2.85 1.62 15.44
CA ASN A 147 -2.91 2.38 14.20
C ASN A 147 -4.18 2.05 13.40
N THR A 148 -4.63 0.79 13.43
CA THR A 148 -5.91 0.37 12.82
C THR A 148 -7.07 1.14 13.42
N VAL A 149 -7.19 1.14 14.76
CA VAL A 149 -8.26 1.84 15.48
C VAL A 149 -8.18 3.35 15.22
N SER A 150 -7.00 3.94 15.40
CA SER A 150 -6.82 5.38 15.19
C SER A 150 -7.13 5.84 13.77
N ALA A 151 -6.79 5.07 12.74
CA ALA A 151 -7.10 5.41 11.35
C ALA A 151 -8.59 5.26 11.03
N ALA A 152 -9.24 4.22 11.57
CA ALA A 152 -10.68 4.02 11.41
C ALA A 152 -11.49 5.11 12.11
N ASP A 153 -11.12 5.46 13.35
CA ASP A 153 -11.78 6.52 14.12
C ASP A 153 -11.68 7.87 13.41
N GLN A 154 -10.47 8.24 12.95
CA GLN A 154 -10.29 9.47 12.16
C GLN A 154 -11.09 9.47 10.85
N MET A 155 -11.25 8.30 10.21
CA MET A 155 -12.09 8.20 9.01
C MET A 155 -13.56 8.45 9.38
N VAL A 156 -14.06 7.83 10.44
CA VAL A 156 -15.44 8.02 10.91
C VAL A 156 -15.70 9.48 11.29
N ASP A 157 -14.76 10.12 12.00
CA ASP A 157 -14.86 11.55 12.34
C ASP A 157 -15.05 12.40 11.07
N VAL A 158 -14.22 12.17 10.04
CA VAL A 158 -14.36 12.87 8.75
C VAL A 158 -15.70 12.56 8.09
N LEU A 159 -16.17 11.32 8.11
CA LEU A 159 -17.46 10.98 7.49
C LEU A 159 -18.62 11.69 8.19
N LEU A 160 -18.55 11.84 9.52
CA LEU A 160 -19.56 12.53 10.34
C LEU A 160 -19.54 14.06 10.19
N GLU A 161 -18.44 14.63 9.69
CA GLU A 161 -18.38 16.06 9.33
C GLU A 161 -19.17 16.40 8.05
N ALA A 162 -19.74 15.41 7.35
CA ALA A 162 -20.59 15.66 6.19
C ALA A 162 -21.89 16.38 6.60
N PRO A 163 -22.44 17.26 5.73
CA PRO A 163 -23.75 17.85 5.96
C PRO A 163 -24.84 16.80 6.15
N ASP A 164 -25.82 17.10 7.01
CA ASP A 164 -27.03 16.30 7.12
C ASP A 164 -27.79 16.34 5.78
N GLU A 165 -28.35 15.19 5.40
CA GLU A 165 -29.24 15.11 4.23
C GLU A 165 -30.57 15.81 4.59
N GLU A 166 -30.86 16.96 3.97
CA GLU A 166 -32.18 17.63 4.03
C GLU A 166 -33.27 16.88 3.25
#